data_AF-A0AB38PDS9-F1
#
_entry.id   AF-A0AB38PDS9-F1
#
_cell.length_a   1.000
_cell.length_b   1.000
_cell.length_c   1.000
_cell.angle_alpha   90.00
_cell.angle_beta   90.00
_cell.angle_gamma   90.00
#
_symmetry.space_group_name_H-M   'P 1'
#
loop_
_entity.id
_entity.type
_entity.pdbx_description
1 polymer ?
#
loop_
_entity_poly.entity_id
_entity_poly.type
_entity_poly.pdbx_seq_one_letter_code
_entity_poly.pdbx_strand_id
1 'polypeptide(L)'
;MITNPVFEEQDFQQQLNNLRVSEGYDFAGVALYEHHMTSAPIKWHYVSGNLNDRYKMIILRKGRGLAGMVMKTGKRMIIADVVASLTPEDKIKYPILIAENLTAMVSIPLCYNNQVYGVLLLGQRDGKPLPDYETLDISGKLWTFSEEM
;
A
#
# COMPACT_ATOMS: atom_id res chain seq x y z
N MET A 1 -13.82 -17.28 -15.54
CA MET A 1 -14.87 -16.31 -15.19
C MET A 1 -14.17 -14.99 -14.95
N ILE A 2 -14.43 -14.00 -15.79
CA ILE A 2 -13.93 -12.64 -15.61
C ILE A 2 -14.84 -12.03 -14.54
N THR A 3 -14.35 -11.93 -13.32
CA THR A 3 -15.01 -11.17 -12.27
C THR A 3 -14.93 -9.70 -12.66
N ASN A 4 -16.07 -9.04 -12.80
CA ASN A 4 -16.10 -7.59 -12.92
C ASN A 4 -15.30 -6.99 -11.74
N PRO A 5 -14.45 -5.98 -11.96
CA PRO A 5 -13.79 -5.31 -10.87
C PRO A 5 -14.86 -4.77 -9.91
N VAL A 6 -14.63 -4.91 -8.61
CA VAL A 6 -15.61 -4.56 -7.57
C VAL A 6 -15.87 -3.05 -7.50
N PHE A 7 -15.13 -2.25 -8.28
CA PHE A 7 -15.19 -0.80 -8.41
C PHE A 7 -14.67 -0.35 -9.79
N GLU A 8 -15.06 0.85 -10.23
CA GLU A 8 -14.52 1.47 -11.44
C GLU A 8 -13.10 2.03 -11.18
N GLU A 9 -12.16 1.76 -12.09
CA GLU A 9 -10.73 2.09 -11.90
C GLU A 9 -10.48 3.60 -11.72
N GLN A 10 -11.22 4.43 -12.45
CA GLN A 10 -11.05 5.88 -12.45
C GLN A 10 -11.47 6.51 -11.11
N ASP A 11 -12.58 6.04 -10.53
CA ASP A 11 -13.05 6.49 -9.21
C ASP A 11 -12.05 6.12 -8.11
N PHE A 12 -11.52 4.89 -8.17
CA PHE A 12 -10.58 4.41 -7.18
C PHE A 12 -9.25 5.17 -7.21
N GLN A 13 -8.73 5.47 -8.40
CA GLN A 13 -7.51 6.27 -8.55
C GLN A 13 -7.72 7.70 -8.02
N GLN A 14 -8.88 8.30 -8.25
CA GLN A 14 -9.20 9.63 -7.72
C GLN A 14 -9.32 9.63 -6.19
N GLN A 15 -9.94 8.60 -5.62
CA GLN A 15 -10.01 8.42 -4.15
C GLN A 15 -8.62 8.30 -3.54
N LEU A 16 -7.73 7.50 -4.14
CA LEU A 16 -6.34 7.38 -3.69
C LEU A 16 -5.59 8.72 -3.77
N ASN A 17 -5.80 9.48 -4.84
CA ASN A 17 -5.23 10.82 -4.98
C ASN A 17 -5.70 11.77 -3.87
N ASN A 18 -7.01 11.79 -3.61
CA ASN A 18 -7.61 12.63 -2.59
C ASN A 18 -7.10 12.26 -1.20
N LEU A 19 -7.11 10.97 -0.86
CA LEU A 19 -6.62 10.45 0.42
C LEU A 19 -5.17 10.85 0.65
N ARG A 20 -4.29 10.64 -0.34
CA ARG A 20 -2.87 11.00 -0.22
C ARG A 20 -2.70 12.49 0.12
N VAL A 21 -3.43 13.36 -0.57
CA VAL A 21 -3.34 14.82 -0.38
C VAL A 21 -3.94 15.24 0.94
N SER A 22 -5.12 14.73 1.31
CA SER A 22 -5.82 15.11 2.55
C SER A 22 -5.08 14.67 3.80
N GLU A 23 -4.44 13.49 3.76
CA GLU A 23 -3.67 12.95 4.87
C GLU A 23 -2.20 13.42 4.88
N GLY A 24 -1.78 14.24 3.90
CA GLY A 24 -0.47 14.90 3.91
C GLY A 24 0.72 13.99 3.57
N TYR A 25 0.54 13.00 2.69
CA TYR A 25 1.59 12.08 2.26
C TYR A 25 2.18 12.43 0.88
N ASP A 26 3.48 12.19 0.73
CA ASP A 26 4.18 12.36 -0.55
C ASP A 26 3.86 11.25 -1.55
N PHE A 27 3.54 10.05 -1.08
CA PHE A 27 3.26 8.88 -1.90
C PHE A 27 2.09 8.06 -1.34
N ALA A 28 1.29 7.51 -2.24
CA ALA A 28 0.36 6.45 -1.90
C ALA A 28 0.39 5.34 -2.94
N GLY A 29 0.22 4.08 -2.52
CA GLY A 29 0.15 2.94 -3.41
C GLY A 29 -0.87 1.93 -2.91
N VAL A 30 -1.58 1.26 -3.82
CA VAL A 30 -2.48 0.16 -3.50
C VAL A 30 -1.99 -1.11 -4.17
N ALA A 31 -1.68 -2.10 -3.35
CA ALA A 31 -1.29 -3.43 -3.78
C ALA A 31 -2.47 -4.40 -3.72
N LEU A 32 -2.75 -5.08 -4.83
CA LEU A 32 -3.80 -6.08 -4.97
C LEU A 32 -3.23 -7.37 -5.56
N TYR A 33 -3.97 -8.47 -5.47
CA TYR A 33 -3.68 -9.65 -6.27
C TYR A 33 -3.97 -9.38 -7.75
N GLU A 34 -3.07 -9.80 -8.64
CA GLU A 34 -3.24 -9.65 -10.10
C GLU A 34 -4.47 -10.41 -10.62
N HIS A 35 -4.82 -11.51 -9.95
CA HIS A 35 -6.04 -12.28 -10.18
C HIS A 35 -6.68 -12.63 -8.84
N HIS A 36 -7.99 -12.92 -8.81
CA HIS A 36 -8.73 -13.32 -7.60
C HIS A 36 -8.39 -14.73 -7.09
N MET A 37 -7.11 -15.10 -7.10
CA MET A 37 -6.57 -16.35 -6.57
C MET A 37 -5.47 -16.02 -5.57
N THR A 38 -5.48 -16.67 -4.41
CA THR A 38 -4.52 -16.41 -3.32
C THR A 38 -3.06 -16.75 -3.67
N SER A 39 -2.85 -17.54 -4.73
CA SER A 39 -1.54 -17.86 -5.32
C SER A 39 -1.07 -16.84 -6.36
N ALA A 40 -1.95 -15.92 -6.79
CA ALA A 40 -1.60 -14.90 -7.76
C ALA A 40 -0.52 -13.96 -7.19
N PRO A 41 0.34 -13.41 -8.05
CA PRO A 41 1.26 -12.37 -7.63
C PRO A 41 0.50 -11.14 -7.12
N ILE A 42 1.12 -10.45 -6.16
CA ILE A 42 0.67 -9.15 -5.67
C ILE A 42 1.44 -8.07 -6.44
N LYS A 43 0.72 -7.10 -7.00
CA LYS A 43 1.28 -5.96 -7.73
C LYS A 43 0.73 -4.64 -7.18
N TRP A 44 1.44 -3.56 -7.41
CA TRP A 44 0.94 -2.20 -7.15
C TRP A 44 0.08 -1.76 -8.34
N HIS A 45 -1.24 -1.83 -8.17
CA HIS A 45 -2.21 -1.53 -9.23
C HIS A 45 -2.45 -0.02 -9.37
N TYR A 46 -2.53 0.67 -8.24
CA TYR A 46 -2.78 2.11 -8.19
C TYR A 46 -1.66 2.78 -7.42
N VAL A 47 -1.23 3.95 -7.89
CA VAL A 47 -0.25 4.78 -7.19
C VAL A 47 -0.63 6.25 -7.32
N SER A 48 -0.20 7.07 -6.37
CA SER A 48 -0.39 8.50 -6.38
C SER A 48 0.88 9.19 -5.88
N GLY A 49 1.31 10.25 -6.58
CA GLY A 49 2.55 10.95 -6.26
C GLY A 49 3.81 10.10 -6.52
N ASN A 50 3.75 9.15 -7.45
CA ASN A 50 4.91 8.33 -7.83
C ASN A 50 5.96 9.17 -8.57
N LEU A 51 7.24 8.90 -8.32
CA LEU A 51 8.35 9.58 -9.01
C LEU A 51 8.61 9.00 -10.40
N ASN A 52 8.22 7.75 -10.61
CA ASN A 52 8.50 6.99 -11.81
C ASN A 52 7.58 5.78 -11.92
N ASP A 53 7.76 4.98 -12.97
CA ASP A 53 6.94 3.81 -13.27
C ASP A 53 7.59 2.46 -12.88
N ARG A 54 8.72 2.46 -12.15
CA ARG A 54 9.42 1.21 -11.78
C ARG A 54 8.59 0.33 -10.85
N TYR A 55 7.63 0.91 -10.12
CA TYR A 55 6.69 0.16 -9.29
C TYR A 55 5.94 -0.92 -10.08
N LYS A 56 5.70 -0.71 -11.39
CA LYS A 56 5.02 -1.67 -12.29
C LYS A 56 5.79 -2.99 -12.45
N MET A 57 7.12 -2.98 -12.23
CA MET A 57 7.97 -4.16 -12.30
C MET A 57 8.00 -4.97 -10.99
N ILE A 58 7.42 -4.44 -9.90
CA ILE A 58 7.44 -5.08 -8.60
C ILE A 58 6.41 -6.22 -8.59
N ILE A 59 6.89 -7.44 -8.38
CA ILE A 59 6.08 -8.65 -8.26
C ILE A 59 6.33 -9.25 -6.88
N LEU A 60 5.28 -9.33 -6.05
CA LEU A 60 5.36 -9.85 -4.69
C LEU A 60 4.55 -11.15 -4.57
N ARG A 61 4.88 -11.95 -3.55
CA ARG A 61 4.09 -13.13 -3.14
C ARG A 61 3.53 -12.88 -1.74
N LYS A 62 2.43 -13.54 -1.39
CA LYS A 62 1.90 -13.48 -0.02
C LYS A 62 2.99 -13.83 1.00
N GLY A 63 3.10 -13.03 2.06
CA GLY A 63 4.15 -13.14 3.09
C GLY A 63 5.53 -12.60 2.69
N ARG A 64 5.70 -11.99 1.51
CA ARG A 64 6.96 -11.39 1.05
C ARG A 64 6.80 -9.91 0.75
N GLY A 65 7.76 -9.12 1.19
CA GLY A 65 7.71 -7.65 1.10
C GLY A 65 6.65 -7.04 2.02
N LEU A 66 6.49 -5.72 1.94
CA LEU A 66 5.55 -4.96 2.78
C LEU A 66 4.10 -5.42 2.54
N ALA A 67 3.64 -5.33 1.30
CA ALA A 67 2.27 -5.71 0.94
C ALA A 67 1.99 -7.19 1.24
N GLY A 68 2.92 -8.09 0.91
CA GLY A 68 2.73 -9.51 1.20
C GLY A 68 2.65 -9.81 2.70
N MET A 69 3.39 -9.09 3.55
CA MET A 69 3.32 -9.26 5.00
C MET A 69 1.99 -8.78 5.56
N VAL A 70 1.54 -7.57 5.19
CA VAL A 70 0.24 -7.02 5.62
C VAL A 70 -0.91 -7.90 5.15
N MET A 71 -0.89 -8.39 3.90
CA MET A 71 -1.88 -9.36 3.42
C MET A 71 -1.88 -10.69 4.18
N LYS A 72 -0.74 -11.09 4.78
CA LYS A 72 -0.64 -12.32 5.56
C LYS A 72 -1.16 -12.12 6.98
N THR A 73 -0.84 -10.99 7.60
CA THR A 73 -1.12 -10.73 9.02
C THR A 73 -2.47 -10.07 9.26
N GLY A 74 -3.01 -9.35 8.27
CA GLY A 74 -4.18 -8.48 8.45
C GLY A 74 -3.91 -7.33 9.42
N LYS A 75 -2.63 -6.94 9.61
CA LYS A 75 -2.23 -5.90 10.56
C LYS A 75 -1.42 -4.82 9.87
N ARG A 76 -1.58 -3.58 10.35
CA ARG A 76 -0.75 -2.44 9.91
C ARG A 76 0.74 -2.76 10.07
N MET A 77 1.55 -2.21 9.19
CA MET A 77 3.00 -2.17 9.31
C MET A 77 3.49 -0.74 9.22
N ILE A 78 4.27 -0.29 10.19
CA ILE A 78 4.76 1.09 10.29
C ILE A 78 6.28 1.07 10.27
N ILE A 79 6.87 1.97 9.49
CA ILE A 79 8.30 2.29 9.51
C ILE A 79 8.42 3.80 9.59
N ALA A 80 8.63 4.34 10.80
CA ALA A 80 8.74 5.78 11.01
C ALA A 80 10.04 6.38 10.46
N ASP A 81 11.11 5.58 10.40
CA ASP A 81 12.40 5.96 9.81
C ASP A 81 13.06 4.73 9.17
N VAL A 82 13.14 4.73 7.84
CA VAL A 82 13.72 3.64 7.03
C VAL A 82 15.23 3.49 7.25
N VAL A 83 15.96 4.56 7.52
CA VAL A 83 17.41 4.51 7.75
C VAL A 83 17.70 3.92 9.12
N ALA A 84 16.94 4.33 10.14
CA ALA A 84 17.11 3.80 11.50
C ALA A 84 16.57 2.36 11.66
N SER A 85 15.53 1.99 10.91
CA SER A 85 14.83 0.71 11.12
C SER A 85 15.33 -0.44 10.26
N LEU A 86 15.99 -0.18 9.13
CA LEU A 86 16.32 -1.20 8.13
C LEU A 86 17.79 -1.14 7.68
N THR A 87 18.44 -2.31 7.66
CA THR A 87 19.75 -2.43 7.01
C THR A 87 19.62 -2.34 5.48
N PRO A 88 20.72 -2.11 4.74
CA PRO A 88 20.70 -2.16 3.27
C PRO A 88 20.12 -3.48 2.72
N GLU A 89 20.40 -4.62 3.35
CA GLU A 89 19.91 -5.93 2.95
C GLU A 89 18.40 -6.07 3.18
N ASP A 90 17.87 -5.46 4.24
CA ASP A 90 16.44 -5.44 4.50
C ASP A 90 15.68 -4.61 3.47
N LYS A 91 16.24 -3.48 3.01
CA LYS A 91 15.61 -2.63 1.99
C LYS A 91 15.37 -3.37 0.68
N ILE A 92 16.23 -4.33 0.32
CA ILE A 92 16.06 -5.17 -0.88
C ILE A 92 14.75 -5.99 -0.80
N LYS A 93 14.30 -6.35 0.41
CA LYS A 93 13.03 -7.07 0.62
C LYS A 93 11.81 -6.19 0.35
N TYR A 94 11.98 -4.87 0.32
CA TYR A 94 10.93 -3.87 0.20
C TYR A 94 11.18 -2.95 -1.02
N PRO A 95 11.06 -3.47 -2.25
CA PRO A 95 11.46 -2.77 -3.47
C PRO A 95 10.72 -1.44 -3.70
N ILE A 96 9.52 -1.28 -3.16
CA ILE A 96 8.76 -0.02 -3.27
C ILE A 96 9.46 1.14 -2.53
N LEU A 97 10.14 0.86 -1.40
CA LEU A 97 10.88 1.89 -0.67
C LEU A 97 12.01 2.47 -1.53
N ILE A 98 12.69 1.61 -2.30
CA ILE A 98 13.79 1.97 -3.19
C ILE A 98 13.25 2.64 -4.47
N ALA A 99 12.20 2.08 -5.07
CA ALA A 99 11.62 2.60 -6.30
C ALA A 99 11.09 4.03 -6.14
N GLU A 100 10.56 4.35 -4.95
CA GLU A 100 9.92 5.62 -4.64
C GLU A 100 10.70 6.50 -3.66
N ASN A 101 11.94 6.15 -3.30
CA ASN A 101 12.77 6.88 -2.34
C ASN A 101 12.05 7.19 -1.01
N LEU A 102 11.29 6.23 -0.48
CA LEU A 102 10.52 6.44 0.76
C LEU A 102 11.44 6.37 1.99
N THR A 103 11.30 7.35 2.87
CA THR A 103 12.04 7.47 4.14
C THR A 103 11.20 7.11 5.35
N ALA A 104 9.87 7.15 5.23
CA ALA A 104 8.93 6.66 6.23
C ALA A 104 7.67 6.12 5.55
N MET A 105 6.96 5.17 6.17
CA MET A 105 5.68 4.67 5.64
C MET A 105 4.76 4.04 6.69
N VAL A 106 3.48 4.01 6.36
CA VAL A 106 2.45 3.14 6.96
C VAL A 106 1.82 2.28 5.87
N SER A 107 1.64 0.98 6.14
CA SER A 107 0.93 0.04 5.28
C SER A 107 -0.24 -0.54 6.03
N ILE A 108 -1.43 -0.52 5.41
CA ILE A 108 -2.72 -0.76 6.03
C ILE A 108 -3.45 -1.85 5.24
N PRO A 109 -4.01 -2.89 5.89
CA PRO A 109 -4.80 -3.89 5.19
C PRO A 109 -6.09 -3.27 4.65
N LEU A 110 -6.46 -3.65 3.42
CA LEU A 110 -7.76 -3.32 2.85
C LEU A 110 -8.69 -4.51 3.03
N CYS A 111 -9.61 -4.41 3.99
CA CYS A 111 -10.54 -5.46 4.38
C CYS A 111 -11.94 -5.20 3.80
N TYR A 112 -12.59 -6.27 3.35
CA TYR A 112 -13.99 -6.28 2.94
C TYR A 112 -14.58 -7.68 3.22
N ASN A 113 -15.79 -7.77 3.77
CA ASN A 113 -16.45 -9.04 4.12
C ASN A 113 -15.51 -10.04 4.88
N ASN A 114 -14.84 -9.59 5.94
CA ASN A 114 -13.90 -10.40 6.75
C ASN A 114 -12.71 -11.01 5.99
N GLN A 115 -12.34 -10.42 4.84
CA GLN A 115 -11.20 -10.85 4.04
C GLN A 115 -10.29 -9.66 3.70
N VAL A 116 -8.98 -9.87 3.74
CA VAL A 116 -7.99 -8.91 3.26
C VAL A 116 -7.88 -9.04 1.73
N TYR A 117 -8.26 -7.99 1.01
CA TYR A 117 -8.20 -7.90 -0.45
C TYR A 117 -6.91 -7.27 -0.94
N GLY A 118 -6.34 -6.37 -0.14
CA GLY A 118 -5.33 -5.43 -0.60
C GLY A 118 -4.50 -4.86 0.52
N VAL A 119 -3.57 -3.98 0.13
CA VAL A 119 -2.79 -3.16 1.04
C VAL A 119 -2.73 -1.75 0.49
N LEU A 120 -3.12 -0.77 1.30
CA LEU A 120 -2.79 0.63 1.09
C LEU A 120 -1.42 0.90 1.72
N LEU A 121 -0.54 1.59 1.01
CA LEU A 121 0.70 2.14 1.53
C LEU A 121 0.65 3.65 1.40
N LEU A 122 0.98 4.35 2.47
CA LEU A 122 1.20 5.79 2.50
C LEU A 122 2.66 6.04 2.92
N GLY A 123 3.38 6.85 2.15
CA GLY A 123 4.81 7.04 2.28
C GLY A 123 5.23 8.50 2.26
N GLN A 124 6.32 8.79 2.97
CA GLN A 124 6.98 10.09 3.00
C GLN A 124 8.39 9.99 2.43
N ARG A 125 8.90 11.10 1.90
CA ARG A 125 10.25 11.23 1.34
C ARG A 125 11.04 12.30 2.09
N ASP A 126 12.32 12.40 1.75
CA ASP A 126 13.21 13.48 2.18
C ASP A 126 13.27 13.68 3.71
N GLY A 127 13.08 12.59 4.47
CA GLY A 127 13.11 12.61 5.93
C GLY A 127 11.87 13.22 6.58
N LYS A 128 10.81 13.50 5.83
CA LYS A 128 9.54 13.95 6.42
C LYS A 128 8.98 12.87 7.35
N PRO A 129 8.52 13.24 8.55
CA PRO A 129 7.90 12.31 9.47
C PRO A 129 6.54 11.86 8.94
N LEU A 130 6.09 10.70 9.44
CA LEU A 130 4.70 10.31 9.23
C LEU A 130 3.77 11.36 9.86
N PRO A 131 2.70 11.79 9.15
CA PRO A 131 1.54 12.44 9.75
C PRO A 131 0.93 11.56 10.86
N ASP A 132 -0.15 12.03 11.50
CA ASP A 132 -0.84 11.24 12.53
C ASP A 132 -1.40 9.91 11.96
N TYR A 133 -0.56 8.88 12.00
CA TYR A 133 -0.85 7.54 11.50
C TYR A 133 -1.56 6.68 12.55
N GLU A 134 -1.70 7.15 13.79
CA GLU A 134 -2.39 6.44 14.86
C GLU A 134 -3.90 6.62 14.74
N THR A 135 -4.34 7.86 14.43
CA THR A 135 -5.76 8.19 14.24
C THR A 135 -6.25 8.06 12.79
N LEU A 136 -5.35 7.74 11.85
CA LEU A 136 -5.67 7.54 10.45
C LEU A 136 -6.75 6.46 10.30
N ASP A 137 -7.92 6.87 9.79
CA ASP A 137 -9.03 5.99 9.40
C ASP A 137 -9.21 6.06 7.89
N ILE A 138 -9.25 4.89 7.24
CA ILE A 138 -9.45 4.77 5.79
C ILE A 138 -10.90 4.45 5.41
N SER A 139 -11.77 4.22 6.39
CA SER A 139 -13.16 3.82 6.19
C SER A 139 -13.93 4.87 5.37
N GLY A 140 -14.48 4.44 4.24
CA GLY A 140 -15.21 5.32 3.32
C GLY A 140 -14.33 6.31 2.54
N LYS A 141 -13.00 6.26 2.68
CA LYS A 141 -12.07 7.11 1.91
C LYS A 141 -11.51 6.42 0.67
N LEU A 142 -11.44 5.09 0.68
CA LEU A 142 -10.94 4.27 -0.44
C LEU A 142 -11.88 3.09 -0.67
N TRP A 143 -12.90 3.30 -1.51
CA TRP A 143 -14.01 2.38 -1.70
C TRP A 143 -14.64 1.95 -0.35
N THR A 144 -15.37 0.82 -0.30
CA THR A 144 -15.96 0.32 0.96
C THR A 144 -14.95 -0.41 1.86
N PHE A 145 -13.65 -0.28 1.61
CA PHE A 145 -12.64 -0.93 2.42
C PHE A 145 -12.59 -0.33 3.83
N SER A 146 -12.36 -1.21 4.79
CA SER A 146 -12.05 -0.88 6.18
C SER A 146 -10.78 -1.61 6.60
N GLU A 147 -10.39 -1.45 7.87
CA GLU A 147 -9.29 -2.22 8.47
C GLU A 147 -9.79 -3.39 9.31
N GLU A 148 -11.06 -3.35 9.70
CA GLU A 148 -11.71 -4.40 10.46
C GLU A 148 -12.02 -5.58 9.53
N MET A 149 -11.66 -6.77 9.99
CA MET A 149 -12.06 -8.02 9.34
C MET A 149 -13.48 -8.35 9.73
#